data_AF-E8V2X8-F1
#
_entry.id   AF-E8V2X8-F1
#
_cell.length_a   1.000
_cell.length_b   1.000
_cell.length_c   1.000
_cell.angle_alpha   90.00
_cell.angle_beta   90.00
_cell.angle_gamma   90.00
#
_symmetry.space_group_name_H-M   'P 1'
#
loop_
_entity.id
_entity.type
_entity.pdbx_description
1 polymer ?
#
loop_
_entity_poly.entity_id
_entity_poly.type
_entity_poly.pdbx_seq_one_letter_code
_entity_poly.pdbx_strand_id
1 'polypeptide(L)'
;MRFPHIHIGWPQRIAAVFLLIFFAQCLFVIGRTPLSETDYRYALCGREMWEKPAPVAGYFTTCGNMQGDGTLAYRVAGLPLTTAILVLRLEDEIAEGLDHLKAPDKRTYVPNPVGGSTHDLRHQIKGIPYLLRVPFTLFGVWIAGGVWWVSRRLFGNLGGFLALGLFCFSPSVVSSSTTPNNEILALWGLYGLIYTAIGIAHAMYGPRRKWKPRILIFTLALGLTAAAHLLAALFGFLAATIFLFYVAERRRSAVLPLLAFTSIGALFILLASYAFRLHAFLYAFTGGAARFVLSSTPFLLYVKNQQNLPTIAALTVALVLYLFIRRSRYFGNTTPLLVALCLFSLATTQIASSPWLWALPFLFTFISGVFADALETRSRKLYLALSAAILLAQATFCFLALRGMTDPVITLSLPS
;
A
#
# COMPACT_ATOMS: atom_id res chain seq x y z
N MET A 1 14.22 33.12 -2.44
CA MET A 1 13.90 31.93 -3.25
C MET A 1 12.48 32.09 -3.79
N ARG A 2 12.27 32.21 -5.10
CA ARG A 2 10.92 32.22 -5.67
C ARG A 2 10.45 30.78 -5.76
N PHE A 3 9.51 30.38 -4.91
CA PHE A 3 8.86 29.08 -5.05
C PHE A 3 8.16 29.05 -6.42
N PRO A 4 8.33 27.99 -7.22
CA PRO A 4 7.62 27.87 -8.48
C PRO A 4 6.11 27.87 -8.21
N HIS A 5 5.36 28.71 -8.92
CA HIS A 5 3.91 28.72 -8.84
C HIS A 5 3.35 27.35 -9.24
N ILE A 6 2.76 26.63 -8.28
CA ILE A 6 2.11 25.34 -8.52
C ILE A 6 0.75 25.61 -9.14
N HIS A 7 0.65 25.52 -10.47
CA HIS A 7 -0.63 25.58 -11.16
C HIS A 7 -1.35 24.23 -11.04
N ILE A 8 -2.40 24.18 -10.20
CA ILE A 8 -3.27 23.01 -10.08
C ILE A 8 -4.32 23.06 -11.20
N GLY A 9 -4.05 22.30 -12.26
CA GLY A 9 -4.94 22.15 -13.40
C GLY A 9 -6.19 21.34 -13.05
N TRP A 10 -7.23 21.51 -13.87
CA TRP A 10 -8.51 20.81 -13.70
C TRP A 10 -8.38 19.28 -13.50
N PRO A 11 -7.48 18.57 -14.22
CA PRO A 11 -7.34 17.13 -14.00
C PRO A 11 -6.80 16.74 -12.62
N GLN A 12 -5.95 17.58 -12.03
CA GLN A 12 -5.43 17.35 -10.67
C GLN A 12 -6.53 17.56 -9.63
N ARG A 13 -7.44 18.51 -9.85
CA ARG A 13 -8.57 18.77 -8.93
C ARG A 13 -9.52 17.58 -8.88
N ILE A 14 -9.88 17.01 -10.04
CA ILE A 14 -10.74 15.80 -10.07
C ILE A 14 -10.05 14.63 -9.38
N ALA A 15 -8.76 14.41 -9.65
CA ALA A 15 -8.02 13.35 -8.99
C ALA A 15 -8.01 13.55 -7.46
N ALA A 16 -7.80 14.79 -6.99
CA ALA A 16 -7.88 15.11 -5.57
C ALA A 16 -9.26 14.82 -4.98
N VAL A 17 -10.35 15.07 -5.71
CA VAL A 17 -11.71 14.72 -5.25
C VAL A 17 -11.87 13.20 -5.10
N PHE A 18 -11.43 12.40 -6.06
CA PHE A 18 -11.47 10.93 -5.92
C PHE A 18 -10.64 10.44 -4.72
N LEU A 19 -9.45 11.00 -4.51
CA LEU A 19 -8.60 10.67 -3.36
C LEU A 19 -9.25 11.06 -2.03
N LEU A 20 -9.90 12.22 -1.97
CA LEU A 20 -10.65 12.67 -0.79
C LEU A 20 -11.85 11.77 -0.52
N ILE A 21 -12.58 11.37 -1.56
CA ILE A 21 -13.69 10.42 -1.44
C ILE A 21 -13.19 9.08 -0.87
N PHE A 22 -12.10 8.54 -1.41
CA PHE A 22 -11.50 7.31 -0.91
C PHE A 22 -11.04 7.44 0.55
N PHE A 23 -10.37 8.54 0.90
CA PHE A 23 -9.92 8.81 2.26
C PHE A 23 -11.11 8.90 3.22
N ALA A 24 -12.16 9.65 2.86
CA ALA A 24 -13.37 9.81 3.66
C ALA A 24 -14.11 8.48 3.85
N GLN A 25 -14.19 7.63 2.82
CA GLN A 25 -14.75 6.28 2.94
C GLN A 25 -13.95 5.42 3.93
N CYS A 26 -12.61 5.45 3.85
CA CYS A 26 -11.78 4.72 4.79
C CYS A 26 -11.97 5.21 6.24
N LEU A 27 -12.00 6.53 6.46
CA LEU A 27 -12.28 7.10 7.78
C LEU A 27 -13.66 6.73 8.32
N PHE A 28 -14.66 6.65 7.44
CA PHE A 28 -16.01 6.21 7.79
C PHE A 28 -16.03 4.76 8.28
N VAL A 29 -15.30 3.86 7.60
CA VAL A 29 -15.16 2.45 8.01
C VAL A 29 -14.41 2.35 9.32
N ILE A 30 -13.26 3.02 9.45
CA ILE A 30 -12.43 3.00 10.67
C ILE A 30 -13.25 3.41 11.90
N GLY A 31 -14.11 4.42 11.76
CA GLY A 31 -14.96 4.91 12.85
C GLY A 31 -16.10 3.99 13.26
N ARG A 32 -16.48 3.01 12.44
CA ARG A 32 -17.59 2.08 12.71
C ARG A 32 -17.14 0.65 12.96
N THR A 33 -15.93 0.28 12.59
CA THR A 33 -15.41 -1.07 12.81
C THR A 33 -14.72 -1.16 14.18
N PRO A 34 -15.13 -2.05 15.09
CA PRO A 34 -14.48 -2.25 16.38
C PRO A 34 -13.02 -2.73 16.20
N LEU A 35 -12.21 -2.62 17.25
CA LEU A 35 -10.86 -3.17 17.24
C LEU A 35 -10.92 -4.70 17.24
N SER A 36 -10.19 -5.29 16.30
CA SER A 36 -10.01 -6.74 16.17
C SER A 36 -8.78 -7.23 16.94
N GLU A 37 -8.66 -8.54 17.11
CA GLU A 37 -7.45 -9.15 17.68
C GLU A 37 -6.18 -8.80 16.88
N THR A 38 -6.30 -8.73 15.56
CA THR A 38 -5.21 -8.29 14.68
C THR A 38 -4.78 -6.85 14.99
N ASP A 39 -5.73 -5.94 15.25
CA ASP A 39 -5.40 -4.55 15.64
C ASP A 39 -4.61 -4.52 16.95
N TYR A 40 -5.04 -5.29 17.96
CA TYR A 40 -4.35 -5.37 19.24
C TYR A 40 -2.92 -5.92 19.10
N ARG A 41 -2.75 -6.94 18.24
CA ARG A 41 -1.43 -7.49 17.90
C ARG A 41 -0.54 -6.42 17.26
N TYR A 42 -0.97 -5.78 16.17
CA TYR A 42 -0.16 -4.77 15.49
C TYR A 42 0.22 -3.61 16.41
N ALA A 43 -0.70 -3.19 17.28
CA ALA A 43 -0.45 -2.15 18.26
C ALA A 43 0.57 -2.58 19.33
N LEU A 44 0.48 -3.80 19.86
CA LEU A 44 1.43 -4.34 20.85
C LEU A 44 2.83 -4.52 20.25
N CYS A 45 2.96 -5.33 19.20
CA CYS A 45 4.26 -5.62 18.60
C CYS A 45 4.89 -4.36 18.00
N GLY A 46 4.06 -3.51 17.39
CA GLY A 46 4.50 -2.23 16.83
C GLY A 46 5.11 -1.31 17.87
N ARG A 47 4.50 -1.20 19.06
CA ARG A 47 5.07 -0.43 20.17
C ARG A 47 6.37 -1.03 20.68
N GLU A 48 6.45 -2.36 20.83
CA GLU A 48 7.70 -3.00 21.24
C GLU A 48 8.86 -2.67 20.29
N MET A 49 8.61 -2.58 18.98
CA MET A 49 9.63 -2.19 18.00
C MET A 49 10.18 -0.76 18.17
N TRP A 50 9.42 0.13 18.83
CA TRP A 50 9.78 1.53 19.07
C TRP A 50 10.26 1.79 20.50
N GLU A 51 9.58 1.22 21.50
CA GLU A 51 9.82 1.51 22.92
C GLU A 51 10.87 0.60 23.56
N LYS A 52 10.74 -0.72 23.37
CA LYS A 52 11.57 -1.74 24.01
C LYS A 52 11.63 -3.00 23.14
N PRO A 53 12.51 -3.05 22.12
CA PRO A 53 12.62 -4.25 21.29
C PRO A 53 13.11 -5.42 22.17
N ALA A 54 12.18 -6.28 22.59
CA ALA A 54 12.39 -7.30 23.60
C ALA A 54 13.50 -8.28 23.18
N PRO A 55 14.51 -8.55 24.03
CA PRO A 55 15.57 -9.50 23.74
C PRO A 55 15.17 -10.92 24.19
N VAL A 56 13.96 -11.38 23.86
CA VAL A 56 13.63 -12.80 24.09
C VAL A 56 14.52 -13.59 23.13
N ALA A 57 15.34 -14.51 23.67
CA ALA A 57 16.36 -15.23 22.92
C ALA A 57 15.77 -15.85 21.64
N GLY A 58 16.14 -15.29 20.47
CA GLY A 58 15.74 -15.76 19.14
C GLY A 58 14.66 -14.96 18.41
N TYR A 59 13.92 -14.04 19.06
CA TYR A 59 12.84 -13.27 18.41
C TYR A 59 12.98 -11.74 18.54
N PHE A 60 12.45 -11.01 17.56
CA PHE A 60 12.56 -9.54 17.51
C PHE A 60 11.50 -8.80 18.35
N THR A 61 10.36 -9.43 18.58
CA THR A 61 9.24 -8.93 19.42
C THR A 61 8.61 -10.11 20.16
N THR A 62 7.80 -9.85 21.20
CA THR A 62 7.02 -10.88 21.90
C THR A 62 6.03 -11.60 20.98
N CYS A 63 5.73 -11.00 19.82
CA CYS A 63 4.91 -11.58 18.77
C CYS A 63 5.62 -12.63 17.89
N GLY A 64 6.81 -13.06 18.30
CA GLY A 64 7.57 -14.12 17.62
C GLY A 64 8.04 -13.72 16.23
N ASN A 65 7.94 -14.64 15.26
CA ASN A 65 8.31 -14.45 13.85
C ASN A 65 7.32 -13.57 13.06
N MET A 66 6.57 -12.68 13.73
CA MET A 66 5.59 -11.79 13.10
C MET A 66 4.58 -12.53 12.20
N GLN A 67 4.36 -13.83 12.36
CA GLN A 67 3.61 -14.67 11.39
C GLN A 67 4.07 -14.53 9.92
N GLY A 68 5.33 -14.11 9.71
CA GLY A 68 5.91 -13.82 8.40
C GLY A 68 5.60 -12.42 7.85
N ASP A 69 4.83 -11.63 8.57
CA ASP A 69 4.60 -10.23 8.25
C ASP A 69 5.91 -9.41 8.27
N GLY A 70 5.98 -8.40 7.40
CA GLY A 70 7.09 -7.46 7.39
C GLY A 70 7.09 -6.50 8.59
N THR A 71 8.28 -6.04 8.96
CA THR A 71 8.48 -5.09 10.06
C THR A 71 7.82 -3.73 9.82
N LEU A 72 7.64 -3.34 8.56
CA LEU A 72 7.14 -2.01 8.20
C LEU A 72 5.71 -1.80 8.70
N ALA A 73 4.81 -2.76 8.55
CA ALA A 73 3.43 -2.61 9.01
C ALA A 73 3.36 -2.43 10.53
N TYR A 74 4.11 -3.21 11.30
CA TYR A 74 4.18 -3.05 12.75
C TYR A 74 4.74 -1.68 13.17
N ARG A 75 5.81 -1.22 12.51
CA ARG A 75 6.36 0.12 12.78
C ARG A 75 5.38 1.23 12.46
N VAL A 76 4.69 1.13 11.32
CA VAL A 76 3.69 2.10 10.86
C VAL A 76 2.48 2.14 11.81
N ALA A 77 2.04 0.97 12.29
CA ALA A 77 0.96 0.85 13.26
C ALA A 77 1.35 1.38 14.66
N GLY A 78 2.56 1.06 15.12
CA GLY A 78 3.03 1.40 16.47
C GLY A 78 3.49 2.85 16.65
N LEU A 79 3.94 3.52 15.57
CA LEU A 79 4.53 4.86 15.67
C LEU A 79 3.54 5.90 16.23
N PRO A 80 2.31 6.06 15.69
CA PRO A 80 1.37 7.07 16.20
C PRO A 80 0.98 6.82 17.66
N LEU A 81 0.85 5.55 18.03
CA LEU A 81 0.51 5.15 19.39
C LEU A 81 1.66 5.46 20.37
N THR A 82 2.89 5.14 19.98
CA THR A 82 4.10 5.44 20.77
C THR A 82 4.25 6.95 20.93
N THR A 83 4.04 7.74 19.87
CA THR A 83 4.10 9.20 19.94
C THR A 83 3.03 9.77 20.86
N ALA A 84 1.80 9.25 20.85
CA ALA A 84 0.73 9.71 21.73
C ALA A 84 1.07 9.45 23.21
N ILE A 85 1.64 8.28 23.52
CA ILE A 85 2.07 7.94 24.88
C ILE A 85 3.21 8.84 25.35
N LEU A 86 4.19 9.13 24.49
CA LEU A 86 5.29 10.04 24.83
C LEU A 86 4.79 11.46 25.11
N VAL A 87 3.78 11.93 24.36
CA VAL A 87 3.13 13.22 24.63
C VAL A 87 2.45 13.21 26.00
N LEU A 88 1.68 12.17 26.31
CA LEU A 88 1.02 12.04 27.62
C LEU A 88 2.02 11.96 28.78
N ARG A 89 3.14 11.25 28.61
CA ARG A 89 4.22 11.21 29.63
C ARG A 89 4.87 12.58 29.82
N LEU A 90 5.10 13.31 28.74
CA LEU A 90 5.65 14.66 28.82
C LEU A 90 4.70 15.62 29.56
N GLU A 91 3.40 15.51 29.32
CA GLU A 91 2.39 16.29 30.04
C GLU A 91 2.37 15.96 31.54
N ASP A 92 2.49 14.68 31.90
CA ASP A 92 2.56 14.19 33.29
C ASP A 92 3.82 14.71 34.01
N GLU A 93 5.00 14.60 33.38
CA GLU A 93 6.27 15.13 33.92
C GLU A 93 6.24 16.65 34.12
N ILE A 94 5.62 17.40 33.19
CA ILE A 94 5.45 18.85 33.32
C ILE A 94 4.51 19.18 34.49
N ALA A 95 3.42 18.44 34.65
CA ALA A 95 2.46 18.65 35.73
C ALA A 95 3.08 18.35 37.11
N GLU A 96 3.85 17.26 37.23
CA GLU A 96 4.61 16.93 38.44
C GLU A 96 5.62 18.03 38.78
N GLY A 97 6.39 18.47 37.76
CA GLY A 97 7.36 19.56 37.90
C GLY A 97 6.72 20.86 38.39
N LEU A 98 5.55 21.23 37.85
CA LEU A 98 4.80 22.42 38.29
C LEU A 98 4.23 22.27 39.71
N ASP A 99 3.81 21.08 40.12
CA ASP A 99 3.32 20.85 41.48
C ASP A 99 4.45 20.89 42.51
N HIS A 100 5.65 20.45 42.15
CA HIS A 100 6.84 20.58 43.00
C HIS A 100 7.22 22.04 43.29
N LEU A 101 6.91 22.97 42.40
CA LEU A 101 7.09 24.42 42.61
C LEU A 101 6.08 25.02 43.59
N LYS A 102 4.98 24.33 43.88
CA LYS A 102 4.00 24.78 44.89
C LYS A 102 4.53 24.50 46.30
N ALA A 103 4.05 25.32 47.25
CA ALA A 103 4.28 25.09 48.67
C ALA A 103 3.79 23.67 49.07
N PRO A 104 4.48 23.00 50.01
CA PRO A 104 4.24 21.58 50.33
C PRO A 104 2.81 21.29 50.80
N ASP A 105 2.15 22.25 51.44
CA ASP A 105 0.75 22.20 51.87
C ASP A 105 -0.27 22.30 50.72
N LYS A 106 0.17 22.70 49.51
CA LYS A 106 -0.68 22.91 48.32
C LYS A 106 -0.39 21.94 47.18
N ARG A 107 0.43 20.92 47.41
CA ARG A 107 0.69 19.85 46.44
C ARG A 107 -0.55 18.99 46.30
N THR A 108 -1.00 18.82 45.06
CA THR A 108 -2.27 18.13 44.72
C THR A 108 -2.09 17.14 43.59
N TYR A 109 -0.87 17.00 43.06
CA TYR A 109 -0.59 16.10 41.97
C TYR A 109 -0.77 14.64 42.40
N VAL A 110 -1.59 13.92 41.62
CA VAL A 110 -1.77 12.48 41.73
C VAL A 110 -1.22 11.86 40.45
N PRO A 111 -0.16 11.05 40.53
CA PRO A 111 0.42 10.41 39.36
C PRO A 111 -0.64 9.55 38.65
N ASN A 112 -0.82 9.76 37.35
CA ASN A 112 -1.60 8.85 36.52
C ASN A 112 -0.63 7.88 35.84
N PRO A 113 -0.75 6.55 36.05
CA PRO A 113 0.11 5.61 35.36
C PRO A 113 -0.14 5.65 33.83
N VAL A 114 0.69 6.41 33.10
CA VAL A 114 0.64 6.52 31.64
C VAL A 114 1.36 5.32 31.01
N GLY A 115 0.58 4.38 30.48
CA GLY A 115 1.09 3.17 29.85
C GLY A 115 0.22 1.95 30.11
N GLY A 116 0.74 0.78 29.74
CA GLY A 116 0.03 -0.50 29.84
C GLY A 116 -0.22 -1.15 28.48
N SER A 117 -1.07 -2.17 28.48
CA SER A 117 -1.47 -2.86 27.26
C SER A 117 -2.36 -1.95 26.39
N THR A 118 -2.54 -2.31 25.14
CA THR A 118 -3.46 -1.60 24.21
C THR A 118 -4.91 -1.63 24.70
N HIS A 119 -5.28 -2.64 25.49
CA HIS A 119 -6.55 -2.70 26.19
C HIS A 119 -6.66 -1.61 27.28
N ASP A 120 -5.60 -1.37 28.04
CA ASP A 120 -5.59 -0.35 29.10
C ASP A 120 -5.58 1.06 28.52
N LEU A 121 -4.84 1.24 27.41
CA LEU A 121 -4.75 2.51 26.69
C LEU A 121 -6.07 2.97 26.08
N ARG A 122 -7.05 2.09 25.83
CA ARG A 122 -8.35 2.47 25.23
C ARG A 122 -9.13 3.46 26.09
N HIS A 123 -8.88 3.46 27.39
CA HIS A 123 -9.48 4.38 28.33
C HIS A 123 -8.67 5.68 28.45
N GLN A 124 -7.37 5.65 28.13
CA GLN A 124 -6.45 6.77 28.24
C GLN A 124 -6.38 7.62 26.95
N ILE A 125 -6.48 6.99 25.78
CA ILE A 125 -6.31 7.63 24.47
C ILE A 125 -7.62 7.56 23.69
N LYS A 126 -8.21 8.73 23.39
CA LYS A 126 -9.36 8.83 22.49
C LYS A 126 -8.94 8.57 21.04
N GLY A 127 -9.70 7.74 20.32
CA GLY A 127 -9.49 7.54 18.88
C GLY A 127 -8.38 6.53 18.50
N ILE A 128 -8.09 5.54 19.36
CA ILE A 128 -7.15 4.45 19.03
C ILE A 128 -7.37 3.82 17.64
N PRO A 129 -8.62 3.52 17.21
CA PRO A 129 -8.83 2.96 15.87
C PRO A 129 -8.25 3.83 14.75
N TYR A 130 -8.35 5.16 14.89
CA TYR A 130 -7.80 6.10 13.91
C TYR A 130 -6.26 6.13 13.97
N LEU A 131 -5.67 6.22 15.17
CA LEU A 131 -4.22 6.23 15.32
C LEU A 131 -3.56 4.98 14.71
N LEU A 132 -4.22 3.83 14.84
CA LEU A 132 -3.71 2.57 14.34
C LEU A 132 -3.91 2.39 12.83
N ARG A 133 -5.08 2.76 12.29
CA ARG A 133 -5.49 2.41 10.91
C ARG A 133 -5.24 3.51 9.88
N VAL A 134 -5.27 4.80 10.28
CA VAL A 134 -5.04 5.93 9.37
C VAL A 134 -3.70 5.85 8.62
N PRO A 135 -2.58 5.42 9.23
CA PRO A 135 -1.33 5.28 8.47
C PRO A 135 -1.46 4.37 7.25
N PHE A 136 -2.17 3.25 7.36
CA PHE A 136 -2.43 2.33 6.24
C PHE A 136 -3.33 2.98 5.18
N THR A 137 -4.32 3.75 5.62
CA THR A 137 -5.16 4.53 4.71
C THR A 137 -4.34 5.58 3.94
N LEU A 138 -3.37 6.23 4.58
CA LEU A 138 -2.47 7.17 3.90
C LEU A 138 -1.63 6.48 2.83
N PHE A 139 -1.14 5.25 3.08
CA PHE A 139 -0.49 4.45 2.04
C PHE A 139 -1.45 4.07 0.92
N GLY A 140 -2.70 3.74 1.22
CA GLY A 140 -3.78 3.52 0.25
C GLY A 140 -4.03 4.75 -0.65
N VAL A 141 -4.12 5.95 -0.07
CA VAL A 141 -4.24 7.22 -0.80
C VAL A 141 -3.00 7.47 -1.65
N TRP A 142 -1.81 7.17 -1.11
CA TRP A 142 -0.55 7.36 -1.82
C TRP A 142 -0.48 6.46 -3.06
N ILE A 143 -0.79 5.17 -2.95
CA ILE A 143 -0.82 4.31 -4.12
C ILE A 143 -1.92 4.72 -5.10
N ALA A 144 -3.11 5.13 -4.64
CA ALA A 144 -4.16 5.63 -5.52
C ALA A 144 -3.66 6.82 -6.36
N GLY A 145 -2.95 7.77 -5.73
CA GLY A 145 -2.28 8.86 -6.41
C GLY A 145 -1.20 8.40 -7.39
N GLY A 146 -0.46 7.34 -7.04
CA GLY A 146 0.51 6.67 -7.92
C GLY A 146 -0.15 6.05 -9.15
N VAL A 147 -1.24 5.31 -8.98
CA VAL A 147 -2.03 4.70 -10.06
C VAL A 147 -2.55 5.76 -11.02
N TRP A 148 -3.11 6.85 -10.48
CA TRP A 148 -3.54 7.99 -11.30
C TRP A 148 -2.37 8.62 -12.05
N TRP A 149 -1.25 8.87 -11.38
CA TRP A 149 -0.10 9.53 -11.98
C TRP A 149 0.50 8.71 -13.13
N VAL A 150 0.68 7.41 -12.93
CA VAL A 150 1.18 6.48 -13.95
C VAL A 150 0.19 6.37 -15.10
N SER A 151 -1.08 6.08 -14.82
CA SER A 151 -2.10 5.89 -15.85
C SER A 151 -2.33 7.16 -16.66
N ARG A 152 -2.28 8.34 -16.03
CA ARG A 152 -2.34 9.63 -16.74
C ARG A 152 -1.15 9.85 -17.66
N ARG A 153 0.05 9.44 -17.26
CA ARG A 153 1.27 9.57 -18.06
C ARG A 153 1.28 8.63 -19.25
N LEU A 154 0.70 7.45 -19.11
CA LEU A 154 0.64 6.45 -20.17
C LEU A 154 -0.53 6.68 -21.13
N PHE A 155 -1.71 7.02 -20.61
CA PHE A 155 -2.99 6.95 -21.34
C PHE A 155 -3.76 8.28 -21.40
N GLY A 156 -3.20 9.35 -20.82
CA GLY A 156 -3.88 10.64 -20.70
C GLY A 156 -4.92 10.68 -19.58
N ASN A 157 -5.66 11.80 -19.50
CA ASN A 157 -6.51 12.10 -18.33
C ASN A 157 -7.65 11.09 -18.14
N LEU A 158 -8.30 10.62 -19.22
CA LEU A 158 -9.44 9.71 -19.13
C LEU A 158 -9.04 8.35 -18.57
N GLY A 159 -7.94 7.75 -19.08
CA GLY A 159 -7.39 6.52 -18.51
C GLY A 159 -6.97 6.72 -17.05
N GLY A 160 -6.34 7.86 -16.73
CA GLY A 160 -6.02 8.23 -15.35
C GLY A 160 -7.21 8.22 -14.40
N PHE A 161 -8.35 8.80 -14.80
CA PHE A 161 -9.55 8.83 -13.97
C PHE A 161 -10.23 7.47 -13.85
N LEU A 162 -10.25 6.68 -14.93
CA LEU A 162 -10.84 5.35 -14.90
C LEU A 162 -10.05 4.42 -13.96
N ALA A 163 -8.71 4.42 -14.04
CA ALA A 163 -7.87 3.64 -13.14
C ALA A 163 -8.06 4.06 -11.68
N LEU A 164 -8.08 5.37 -11.43
CA LEU A 164 -8.27 5.91 -10.09
C LEU A 164 -9.66 5.57 -9.53
N GLY A 165 -10.72 5.72 -10.32
CA GLY A 165 -12.07 5.39 -9.90
C GLY A 165 -12.23 3.90 -9.59
N LEU A 166 -11.69 3.00 -10.43
CA LEU A 166 -11.69 1.56 -10.16
C LEU A 166 -10.93 1.22 -8.87
N PHE A 167 -9.80 1.89 -8.62
CA PHE A 167 -9.02 1.71 -7.39
C PHE A 167 -9.77 2.21 -6.15
N CYS A 168 -10.27 3.46 -6.19
CA CYS A 168 -10.94 4.12 -5.07
C CYS A 168 -12.25 3.43 -4.67
N PHE A 169 -12.95 2.81 -5.62
CA PHE A 169 -14.21 2.10 -5.36
C PHE A 169 -14.02 0.58 -5.34
N SER A 170 -12.81 0.07 -5.12
CA SER A 170 -12.60 -1.37 -4.94
C SER A 170 -12.81 -1.76 -3.46
N PRO A 171 -13.81 -2.60 -3.14
CA PRO A 171 -14.07 -3.04 -1.76
C PRO A 171 -12.84 -3.69 -1.12
N SER A 172 -12.11 -4.48 -1.90
CA SER A 172 -10.90 -5.17 -1.44
C SER A 172 -9.81 -4.16 -1.04
N VAL A 173 -9.62 -3.12 -1.84
CA VAL A 173 -8.64 -2.06 -1.56
C VAL A 173 -9.04 -1.24 -0.33
N VAL A 174 -10.32 -0.87 -0.21
CA VAL A 174 -10.81 -0.11 0.95
C VAL A 174 -10.65 -0.96 2.22
N SER A 175 -11.07 -2.22 2.21
CA SER A 175 -10.90 -3.14 3.34
C SER A 175 -9.44 -3.22 3.78
N SER A 176 -8.52 -3.50 2.85
CA SER A 176 -7.09 -3.55 3.15
C SER A 176 -6.46 -2.19 3.51
N SER A 177 -7.10 -1.06 3.19
CA SER A 177 -6.58 0.26 3.59
C SER A 177 -7.09 0.70 4.97
N THR A 178 -8.08 0.00 5.52
CA THR A 178 -8.74 0.33 6.80
C THR A 178 -8.31 -0.57 7.95
N THR A 179 -7.56 -1.63 7.68
CA THR A 179 -7.02 -2.53 8.70
C THR A 179 -5.49 -2.55 8.66
N PRO A 180 -4.80 -2.80 9.78
CA PRO A 180 -3.36 -3.00 9.78
C PRO A 180 -3.00 -4.30 9.04
N ASN A 181 -2.23 -4.20 7.97
CA ASN A 181 -1.74 -5.33 7.19
C ASN A 181 -0.50 -4.97 6.37
N ASN A 182 0.23 -5.97 5.89
CA ASN A 182 1.34 -5.77 4.96
C ASN A 182 0.91 -5.61 3.51
N GLU A 183 -0.28 -6.08 3.16
CA GLU A 183 -0.74 -6.16 1.78
C GLU A 183 -0.76 -4.79 1.11
N ILE A 184 -1.29 -3.76 1.77
CA ILE A 184 -1.37 -2.40 1.20
C ILE A 184 0.02 -1.77 1.03
N LEU A 185 0.96 -2.07 1.93
CA LEU A 185 2.33 -1.57 1.89
C LEU A 185 3.15 -2.27 0.80
N ALA A 186 3.00 -3.59 0.70
CA ALA A 186 3.61 -4.41 -0.34
C ALA A 186 3.08 -4.02 -1.72
N LEU A 187 1.77 -3.80 -1.84
CA LEU A 187 1.10 -3.31 -3.04
C LEU A 187 1.62 -1.93 -3.45
N TRP A 188 1.71 -0.98 -2.51
CA TRP A 188 2.26 0.36 -2.75
C TRP A 188 3.70 0.28 -3.26
N GLY A 189 4.52 -0.48 -2.54
CA GLY A 189 5.94 -0.64 -2.81
C GLY A 189 6.21 -1.33 -4.14
N LEU A 190 5.51 -2.43 -4.44
CA LEU A 190 5.66 -3.22 -5.67
C LEU A 190 5.27 -2.41 -6.92
N TYR A 191 4.12 -1.73 -6.88
CA TYR A 191 3.70 -0.88 -7.99
C TYR A 191 4.67 0.27 -8.21
N GLY A 192 5.10 0.92 -7.12
CA GLY A 192 6.11 1.97 -7.15
C GLY A 192 7.44 1.47 -7.73
N LEU A 193 7.89 0.29 -7.34
CA LEU A 193 9.15 -0.31 -7.76
C LEU A 193 9.20 -0.55 -9.27
N ILE A 194 8.18 -1.21 -9.82
CA ILE A 194 8.12 -1.54 -11.26
C ILE A 194 8.06 -0.27 -12.12
N TYR A 195 7.16 0.66 -11.80
CA TYR A 195 7.04 1.88 -12.61
C TYR A 195 8.18 2.88 -12.38
N THR A 196 8.83 2.88 -11.22
CA THR A 196 10.05 3.66 -11.01
C THR A 196 11.21 3.07 -11.82
N ALA A 197 11.35 1.74 -11.91
CA ALA A 197 12.34 1.10 -12.77
C ALA A 197 12.14 1.45 -14.25
N ILE A 198 10.91 1.38 -14.75
CA ILE A 198 10.57 1.81 -16.12
C ILE A 198 10.90 3.31 -16.30
N GLY A 199 10.56 4.15 -15.33
CA GLY A 199 10.87 5.57 -15.34
C GLY A 199 12.38 5.89 -15.31
N ILE A 200 13.17 5.09 -14.61
CA ILE A 200 14.64 5.14 -14.62
C ILE A 200 15.16 4.78 -16.01
N ALA A 201 14.68 3.68 -16.59
CA ALA A 201 15.09 3.23 -17.92
C ALA A 201 14.87 4.34 -18.97
N HIS A 202 13.73 5.02 -18.94
CA HIS A 202 13.48 6.17 -19.80
C HIS A 202 14.37 7.38 -19.46
N ALA A 203 14.65 7.63 -18.18
CA ALA A 203 15.54 8.73 -17.78
C ALA A 203 17.00 8.50 -18.18
N MET A 204 17.42 7.24 -18.38
CA MET A 204 18.77 6.90 -18.85
C MET A 204 19.07 7.41 -20.26
N TYR A 205 18.05 7.70 -21.08
CA TYR A 205 18.24 8.38 -22.36
C TYR A 205 18.65 9.85 -22.19
N GLY A 206 18.38 10.46 -21.04
CA GLY A 206 18.71 11.85 -20.73
C GLY A 206 19.99 12.05 -19.89
N PRO A 207 20.26 13.28 -19.44
CA PRO A 207 21.45 13.62 -18.67
C PRO A 207 21.46 12.98 -17.28
N ARG A 208 22.65 12.57 -16.82
CA ARG A 208 22.86 11.84 -15.54
C ARG A 208 22.31 12.55 -14.30
N ARG A 209 22.21 13.88 -14.30
CA ARG A 209 21.65 14.66 -13.17
C ARG A 209 20.20 14.27 -12.84
N LYS A 210 19.42 13.83 -13.84
CA LYS A 210 18.02 13.40 -13.66
C LYS A 210 17.88 11.96 -13.13
N TRP A 211 18.98 11.21 -13.01
CA TRP A 211 18.96 9.80 -12.60
C TRP A 211 18.92 9.67 -11.08
N LYS A 212 19.78 10.41 -10.39
CA LYS A 212 19.95 10.35 -8.92
C LYS A 212 18.64 10.34 -8.13
N PRO A 213 17.69 11.29 -8.34
CA PRO A 213 16.45 11.28 -7.57
C PRO A 213 15.59 10.04 -7.85
N ARG A 214 15.60 9.53 -9.09
CA ARG A 214 14.83 8.32 -9.43
C ARG A 214 15.46 7.07 -8.85
N ILE A 215 16.78 6.97 -8.86
CA ILE A 215 17.54 5.88 -8.22
C ILE A 215 17.23 5.86 -6.72
N LEU A 216 17.24 7.03 -6.06
CA LEU A 216 16.90 7.14 -4.65
C LEU A 216 15.46 6.66 -4.37
N ILE A 217 14.49 7.10 -5.17
CA ILE A 217 13.10 6.64 -5.05
C ILE A 217 13.00 5.12 -5.25
N PHE A 218 13.74 4.56 -6.21
CA PHE A 218 13.77 3.12 -6.45
C PHE A 218 14.39 2.33 -5.29
N THR A 219 15.50 2.81 -4.71
CA THR A 219 16.10 2.23 -3.51
C THR A 219 15.14 2.27 -2.32
N LEU A 220 14.47 3.41 -2.10
CA LEU A 220 13.48 3.57 -1.04
C LEU A 220 12.29 2.64 -1.24
N ALA A 221 11.75 2.56 -2.46
CA ALA A 221 10.67 1.65 -2.80
C ALA A 221 11.10 0.20 -2.56
N LEU A 222 12.29 -0.22 -3.02
CA LEU A 222 12.78 -1.58 -2.83
C LEU A 222 12.97 -1.93 -1.35
N GLY A 223 13.63 -1.06 -0.59
CA GLY A 223 13.88 -1.28 0.84
C GLY A 223 12.61 -1.31 1.68
N LEU A 224 11.68 -0.38 1.44
CA LEU A 224 10.39 -0.36 2.14
C LEU A 224 9.49 -1.52 1.71
N THR A 225 9.50 -1.92 0.43
CA THR A 225 8.80 -3.14 -0.01
C THR A 225 9.39 -4.37 0.67
N ALA A 226 10.71 -4.47 0.78
CA ALA A 226 11.36 -5.59 1.46
C ALA A 226 11.01 -5.63 2.95
N ALA A 227 10.89 -4.46 3.59
CA ALA A 227 10.45 -4.35 4.97
C ALA A 227 8.94 -4.62 5.15
N ALA A 228 8.12 -4.51 4.10
CA ALA A 228 6.70 -4.86 4.12
C ALA A 228 6.44 -6.33 3.78
N HIS A 229 7.03 -6.84 2.70
CA HIS A 229 6.89 -8.22 2.28
C HIS A 229 8.05 -8.65 1.36
N LEU A 230 8.82 -9.65 1.78
CA LEU A 230 10.03 -10.10 1.06
C LEU A 230 9.70 -10.66 -0.34
N LEU A 231 8.65 -11.48 -0.47
CA LEU A 231 8.20 -11.98 -1.78
C LEU A 231 7.89 -10.86 -2.78
N ALA A 232 7.13 -9.83 -2.36
CA ALA A 232 6.80 -8.69 -3.21
C ALA A 232 8.06 -7.96 -3.67
N ALA A 233 9.03 -7.75 -2.77
CA ALA A 233 10.30 -7.11 -3.09
C ALA A 233 11.13 -7.93 -4.09
N LEU A 234 11.24 -9.25 -3.90
CA LEU A 234 11.97 -10.14 -4.81
C LEU A 234 11.32 -10.20 -6.19
N PHE A 235 10.00 -10.41 -6.25
CA PHE A 235 9.26 -10.41 -7.51
C PHE A 235 9.39 -9.07 -8.23
N GLY A 236 9.20 -7.97 -7.50
CA GLY A 236 9.31 -6.63 -8.05
C GLY A 236 10.73 -6.28 -8.50
N PHE A 237 11.77 -6.75 -7.79
CA PHE A 237 13.17 -6.57 -8.18
C PHE A 237 13.50 -7.34 -9.46
N LEU A 238 13.01 -8.58 -9.58
CA LEU A 238 13.17 -9.39 -10.78
C LEU A 238 12.45 -8.75 -11.98
N ALA A 239 11.18 -8.36 -11.81
CA ALA A 239 10.41 -7.67 -12.84
C ALA A 239 11.07 -6.34 -13.25
N ALA A 240 11.51 -5.54 -12.28
CA ALA A 240 12.24 -4.30 -12.52
C ALA A 240 13.53 -4.54 -13.31
N THR A 241 14.27 -5.60 -13.00
CA THR A 241 15.49 -6.00 -13.73
C THR A 241 15.17 -6.30 -15.19
N ILE A 242 14.15 -7.13 -15.45
CA ILE A 242 13.71 -7.47 -16.80
C ILE A 242 13.32 -6.20 -17.59
N PHE A 243 12.49 -5.32 -17.00
CA PHE A 243 12.05 -4.11 -17.67
C PHE A 243 13.17 -3.08 -17.87
N LEU A 244 14.12 -2.96 -16.95
CA LEU A 244 15.30 -2.11 -17.12
C LEU A 244 16.14 -2.57 -18.31
N PHE A 245 16.43 -3.86 -18.43
CA PHE A 245 17.19 -4.40 -19.57
C PHE A 245 16.44 -4.28 -20.89
N TYR A 246 15.12 -4.51 -20.85
CA TYR A 246 14.25 -4.38 -22.02
C TYR A 246 14.21 -2.93 -22.53
N VAL A 247 13.97 -1.96 -21.64
CA VAL A 247 13.77 -0.55 -22.02
C VAL A 247 15.08 0.22 -22.21
N ALA A 248 16.17 -0.12 -21.50
CA ALA A 248 17.44 0.63 -21.54
C ALA A 248 18.41 0.17 -22.64
N GLU A 249 17.93 0.03 -23.88
CA GLU A 249 18.67 -0.57 -25.01
C GLU A 249 20.09 -0.02 -25.21
N ARG A 250 20.27 1.31 -25.15
CA ARG A 250 21.57 1.97 -25.40
C ARG A 250 22.50 2.06 -24.17
N ARG A 251 22.03 1.76 -22.95
CA ARG A 251 22.79 1.95 -21.70
C ARG A 251 22.72 0.74 -20.77
N ARG A 252 22.64 -0.48 -21.32
CA ARG A 252 22.56 -1.73 -20.54
C ARG A 252 23.73 -1.92 -19.56
N SER A 253 24.92 -1.41 -19.87
CA SER A 253 26.07 -1.49 -18.96
C SER A 253 25.87 -0.74 -17.63
N ALA A 254 25.00 0.27 -17.59
CA ALA A 254 24.69 1.00 -16.36
C ALA A 254 23.61 0.32 -15.49
N VAL A 255 22.93 -0.71 -16.01
CA VAL A 255 21.83 -1.38 -15.31
C VAL A 255 22.38 -2.21 -14.14
N LEU A 256 23.42 -3.03 -14.34
CA LEU A 256 23.98 -3.86 -13.26
C LEU A 256 24.54 -3.05 -12.09
N PRO A 257 25.35 -2.00 -12.30
CA PRO A 257 25.80 -1.15 -11.20
C PRO A 257 24.64 -0.50 -10.45
N LEU A 258 23.63 0.00 -11.19
CA LEU A 258 22.45 0.60 -10.57
C LEU A 258 21.73 -0.41 -9.68
N LEU A 259 21.45 -1.60 -10.19
CA LEU A 259 20.79 -2.66 -9.43
C LEU A 259 21.59 -3.00 -8.17
N ALA A 260 22.91 -3.17 -8.29
CA ALA A 260 23.78 -3.43 -7.15
C ALA A 260 23.69 -2.33 -6.07
N PHE A 261 23.83 -1.05 -6.46
CA PHE A 261 23.74 0.08 -5.52
C PHE A 261 22.36 0.15 -4.85
N THR A 262 21.29 -0.08 -5.61
CA THR A 262 19.92 -0.03 -5.09
C THR A 262 19.62 -1.21 -4.17
N SER A 263 20.16 -2.40 -4.45
CA SER A 263 20.06 -3.57 -3.58
C SER A 263 20.80 -3.38 -2.26
N ILE A 264 22.03 -2.84 -2.30
CA ILE A 264 22.80 -2.52 -1.08
C ILE A 264 22.02 -1.51 -0.22
N GLY A 265 21.50 -0.44 -0.84
CA GLY A 265 20.70 0.55 -0.13
C GLY A 265 19.39 -0.02 0.43
N ALA A 266 18.73 -0.92 -0.30
CA ALA A 266 17.52 -1.59 0.17
C ALA A 266 17.79 -2.54 1.35
N LEU A 267 18.89 -3.30 1.31
CA LEU A 267 19.33 -4.14 2.43
C LEU A 267 19.65 -3.31 3.66
N PHE A 268 20.26 -2.12 3.49
CA PHE A 268 20.49 -1.18 4.59
C PHE A 268 19.18 -0.67 5.20
N ILE A 269 18.20 -0.31 4.38
CA ILE A 269 16.86 0.10 4.86
C ILE A 269 16.17 -1.06 5.60
N LEU A 270 16.25 -2.28 5.07
CA LEU A 270 15.71 -3.46 5.72
C LEU A 270 16.38 -3.71 7.07
N LEU A 271 17.71 -3.64 7.15
CA LEU A 271 18.46 -3.76 8.41
C LEU A 271 18.06 -2.65 9.41
N ALA A 272 17.89 -1.42 8.95
CA ALA A 272 17.40 -0.31 9.77
C ALA A 272 15.98 -0.57 10.31
N SER A 273 15.11 -1.21 9.53
CA SER A 273 13.78 -1.64 10.00
C SER A 273 13.84 -2.66 11.14
N TYR A 274 14.93 -3.41 11.25
CA TYR A 274 15.24 -4.29 12.39
C TYR A 274 16.09 -3.57 13.47
N ALA A 275 16.09 -2.24 13.50
CA ALA A 275 16.88 -1.43 14.44
C ALA A 275 18.37 -1.83 14.47
N PHE A 276 18.92 -2.17 13.30
CA PHE A 276 20.30 -2.65 13.12
C PHE A 276 20.66 -3.94 13.87
N ARG A 277 19.66 -4.75 14.25
CA ARG A 277 19.88 -6.08 14.83
C ARG A 277 20.12 -7.12 13.73
N LEU A 278 21.38 -7.47 13.51
CA LEU A 278 21.80 -8.39 12.44
C LEU A 278 21.12 -9.77 12.51
N HIS A 279 20.95 -10.33 13.71
CA HIS A 279 20.34 -11.65 13.86
C HIS A 279 18.87 -11.69 13.39
N ALA A 280 18.07 -10.69 13.77
CA ALA A 280 16.69 -10.56 13.33
C ALA A 280 16.59 -10.29 11.82
N PHE A 281 17.49 -9.46 11.29
CA PHE A 281 17.61 -9.21 9.87
C PHE A 281 17.90 -10.50 9.07
N LEU A 282 18.86 -11.32 9.51
CA LEU A 282 19.19 -12.59 8.84
C LEU A 282 18.03 -13.58 8.92
N TYR A 283 17.34 -13.62 10.06
CA TYR A 283 16.19 -14.48 10.26
C TYR A 283 15.03 -14.17 9.29
N ALA A 284 14.87 -12.93 8.85
CA ALA A 284 13.88 -12.55 7.85
C ALA A 284 14.01 -13.35 6.53
N PHE A 285 15.23 -13.76 6.17
CA PHE A 285 15.50 -14.54 4.97
C PHE A 285 15.33 -16.06 5.17
N THR A 286 15.45 -16.56 6.40
CA THR A 286 15.28 -17.98 6.72
C THR A 286 13.85 -18.33 7.14
N GLY A 287 13.07 -17.34 7.59
CA GLY A 287 11.69 -17.47 8.07
C GLY A 287 10.64 -17.83 7.00
N GLY A 288 11.06 -18.10 5.77
CA GLY A 288 10.18 -18.60 4.71
C GLY A 288 9.30 -17.56 4.04
N ALA A 289 9.57 -16.26 4.27
CA ALA A 289 8.67 -15.20 3.84
C ALA A 289 8.57 -14.96 2.32
N ALA A 290 9.43 -15.64 1.57
CA ALA A 290 9.43 -15.66 0.12
C ALA A 290 9.01 -17.02 -0.46
N ARG A 291 8.47 -17.95 0.33
CA ARG A 291 8.00 -19.24 -0.18
C ARG A 291 6.63 -19.09 -0.83
N PHE A 292 6.55 -19.46 -2.09
CA PHE A 292 5.34 -19.38 -2.90
C PHE A 292 5.16 -20.63 -3.75
N VAL A 293 3.93 -20.84 -4.21
CA VAL A 293 3.52 -21.83 -5.20
C VAL A 293 2.74 -21.12 -6.30
N LEU A 294 2.78 -21.67 -7.51
CA LEU A 294 1.92 -21.21 -8.59
C LEU A 294 0.56 -21.88 -8.47
N SER A 295 -0.50 -21.10 -8.31
CA SER A 295 -1.88 -21.57 -8.18
C SER A 295 -2.85 -20.58 -8.80
N SER A 296 -3.85 -21.09 -9.51
CA SER A 296 -4.96 -20.30 -10.04
C SER A 296 -6.07 -20.05 -9.01
N THR A 297 -5.97 -20.65 -7.83
CA THR A 297 -7.00 -20.56 -6.78
C THR A 297 -7.28 -19.11 -6.35
N PRO A 298 -6.27 -18.26 -6.07
CA PRO A 298 -6.52 -16.86 -5.68
C PRO A 298 -7.29 -16.08 -6.76
N PHE A 299 -6.94 -16.29 -8.04
CA PHE A 299 -7.65 -15.68 -9.16
C PHE A 299 -9.09 -16.17 -9.26
N LEU A 300 -9.34 -17.49 -9.10
CA LEU A 300 -10.69 -18.03 -9.14
C LEU A 300 -11.56 -17.52 -7.99
N LEU A 301 -10.99 -17.36 -6.79
CA LEU A 301 -11.69 -16.76 -5.65
C LEU A 301 -12.02 -15.29 -5.92
N TYR A 302 -11.08 -14.54 -6.51
CA TYR A 302 -11.31 -13.17 -6.92
C TYR A 302 -12.46 -13.05 -7.93
N VAL A 303 -12.50 -13.93 -8.93
CA VAL A 303 -13.55 -13.97 -9.97
C VAL A 303 -14.91 -14.40 -9.41
N LYS A 304 -14.94 -15.33 -8.46
CA LYS A 304 -16.19 -15.82 -7.85
C LYS A 304 -16.82 -14.82 -6.88
N ASN A 305 -16.05 -13.87 -6.36
CA ASN A 305 -16.57 -12.87 -5.43
C ASN A 305 -17.48 -11.87 -6.17
N GLN A 306 -18.76 -11.86 -5.79
CA GLN A 306 -19.79 -10.98 -6.37
C GLN A 306 -19.46 -9.49 -6.24
N GLN A 307 -18.69 -9.10 -5.22
CA GLN A 307 -18.28 -7.70 -5.01
C GLN A 307 -17.35 -7.19 -6.11
N ASN A 308 -16.67 -8.08 -6.84
CA ASN A 308 -15.73 -7.73 -7.90
C ASN A 308 -16.37 -7.75 -9.30
N LEU A 309 -17.68 -8.03 -9.40
CA LEU A 309 -18.39 -8.20 -10.67
C LEU A 309 -18.17 -7.03 -11.66
N PRO A 310 -18.25 -5.73 -11.26
CA PRO A 310 -18.05 -4.64 -12.22
C PRO A 310 -16.61 -4.58 -12.75
N THR A 311 -15.61 -4.89 -11.90
CA THR A 311 -14.21 -4.97 -12.32
C THR A 311 -13.97 -6.16 -13.26
N ILE A 312 -14.60 -7.31 -12.99
CA ILE A 312 -14.51 -8.49 -13.86
C ILE A 312 -15.13 -8.20 -15.22
N ALA A 313 -16.32 -7.57 -15.25
CA ALA A 313 -16.95 -7.16 -16.50
C ALA A 313 -16.07 -6.20 -17.30
N ALA A 314 -15.46 -5.20 -16.63
CA ALA A 314 -14.52 -4.28 -17.24
C ALA A 314 -13.26 -5.00 -17.79
N LEU A 315 -12.74 -5.98 -17.04
CA LEU A 315 -11.62 -6.81 -17.47
C LEU A 315 -11.97 -7.65 -18.71
N THR A 316 -13.14 -8.28 -18.74
CA THR A 316 -13.59 -9.07 -19.90
C THR A 316 -13.67 -8.20 -21.14
N VAL A 317 -14.27 -7.02 -21.05
CA VAL A 317 -14.33 -6.06 -22.16
C VAL A 317 -12.92 -5.63 -22.57
N ALA A 318 -12.05 -5.29 -21.61
CA ALA A 318 -10.67 -4.89 -21.89
C ALA A 318 -9.87 -6.02 -22.57
N LEU A 319 -10.04 -7.28 -22.19
CA LEU A 319 -9.37 -8.42 -22.82
C LEU A 319 -9.85 -8.61 -24.26
N VAL A 320 -11.17 -8.55 -24.51
CA VAL A 320 -11.73 -8.62 -25.86
C VAL A 320 -11.14 -7.49 -26.72
N LEU A 321 -11.18 -6.25 -26.26
CA LEU A 321 -10.62 -5.11 -26.97
C LEU A 321 -9.10 -5.25 -27.20
N TYR A 322 -8.35 -5.73 -26.20
CA TYR A 322 -6.91 -5.94 -26.32
C TYR A 322 -6.56 -6.99 -27.39
N LEU A 323 -7.37 -8.06 -27.53
CA LEU A 323 -7.16 -9.09 -28.54
C LEU A 323 -7.51 -8.60 -29.95
N PHE A 324 -8.61 -7.87 -30.11
CA PHE A 324 -9.12 -7.46 -31.43
C PHE A 324 -8.53 -6.13 -31.93
N ILE A 325 -8.18 -5.20 -31.04
CA ILE A 325 -7.66 -3.88 -31.40
C ILE A 325 -6.13 -3.89 -31.34
N ARG A 326 -5.49 -3.89 -32.52
CA ARG A 326 -4.02 -3.89 -32.62
C ARG A 326 -3.37 -2.74 -31.86
N ARG A 327 -4.03 -1.57 -31.85
CA ARG A 327 -3.57 -0.36 -31.19
C ARG A 327 -3.32 -0.54 -29.70
N SER A 328 -4.11 -1.38 -29.03
CA SER A 328 -3.99 -1.60 -27.59
C SER A 328 -2.84 -2.52 -27.19
N ARG A 329 -2.15 -3.14 -28.15
CA ARG A 329 -1.05 -4.09 -27.91
C ARG A 329 0.31 -3.41 -27.99
N TYR A 330 0.56 -2.48 -27.07
CA TYR A 330 1.86 -1.84 -26.89
C TYR A 330 2.33 -1.98 -25.44
N PHE A 331 3.62 -1.68 -25.24
CA PHE A 331 4.31 -1.85 -23.96
C PHE A 331 3.55 -1.30 -22.74
N GLY A 332 2.87 -0.16 -22.89
CA GLY A 332 2.12 0.49 -21.80
C GLY A 332 0.95 -0.35 -21.27
N ASN A 333 0.25 -1.09 -22.13
CA ASN A 333 -0.85 -1.99 -21.75
C ASN A 333 -0.35 -3.41 -21.44
N THR A 334 0.60 -3.92 -22.23
CA THR A 334 1.11 -5.29 -22.06
C THR A 334 1.85 -5.48 -20.74
N THR A 335 2.60 -4.48 -20.29
CA THR A 335 3.34 -4.52 -19.02
C THR A 335 2.45 -4.77 -17.79
N PRO A 336 1.43 -3.93 -17.51
CA PRO A 336 0.54 -4.17 -16.38
C PRO A 336 -0.24 -5.48 -16.50
N LEU A 337 -0.62 -5.90 -17.72
CA LEU A 337 -1.29 -7.20 -17.93
C LEU A 337 -0.39 -8.37 -17.51
N LEU A 338 0.86 -8.40 -17.99
CA LEU A 338 1.81 -9.47 -17.66
C LEU A 338 2.10 -9.52 -16.16
N VAL A 339 2.33 -8.37 -15.54
CA VAL A 339 2.57 -8.28 -14.09
C VAL A 339 1.35 -8.77 -13.31
N ALA A 340 0.14 -8.34 -13.69
CA ALA A 340 -1.09 -8.79 -13.04
C ALA A 340 -1.27 -10.31 -13.16
N LEU A 341 -1.06 -10.89 -14.35
CA LEU A 341 -1.17 -12.33 -14.57
C LEU A 341 -0.17 -13.13 -13.71
N CYS A 342 1.08 -12.67 -13.63
CA CYS A 342 2.08 -13.30 -12.77
C CYS A 342 1.64 -13.24 -11.30
N LEU A 343 1.22 -12.08 -10.80
CA LEU A 343 0.82 -11.90 -9.40
C LEU A 343 -0.46 -12.68 -9.03
N PHE A 344 -1.44 -12.73 -9.92
CA PHE A 344 -2.65 -13.55 -9.73
C PHE A 344 -2.37 -15.05 -9.67
N SER A 345 -1.24 -15.48 -10.25
CA SER A 345 -0.79 -16.87 -10.23
C SER A 345 0.03 -17.22 -8.97
N LEU A 346 0.39 -16.23 -8.15
CA LEU A 346 1.18 -16.46 -6.93
C LEU A 346 0.25 -16.76 -5.74
N ALA A 347 0.57 -17.83 -5.02
CA ALA A 347 0.01 -18.12 -3.69
C ALA A 347 1.17 -18.36 -2.71
N THR A 348 1.11 -17.78 -1.52
CA THR A 348 2.09 -18.04 -0.47
C THR A 348 1.75 -19.29 0.30
N THR A 349 2.76 -20.02 0.77
CA THR A 349 2.58 -21.33 1.43
C THR A 349 2.80 -21.28 2.93
N GLN A 350 3.60 -20.34 3.43
CA GLN A 350 3.96 -20.25 4.85
C GLN A 350 3.41 -19.02 5.57
N ILE A 351 2.98 -18.02 4.81
CA ILE A 351 2.49 -16.75 5.34
C ILE A 351 1.10 -16.51 4.75
N ALA A 352 0.18 -16.05 5.60
CA ALA A 352 -1.10 -15.53 5.16
C ALA A 352 -0.90 -14.18 4.47
N SER A 353 -0.66 -14.20 3.15
CA SER A 353 -0.65 -12.99 2.32
C SER A 353 -1.49 -13.17 1.07
N SER A 354 -1.83 -12.06 0.43
CA SER A 354 -2.78 -11.99 -0.68
C SER A 354 -2.14 -11.35 -1.92
N PRO A 355 -1.23 -12.06 -2.64
CA PRO A 355 -0.59 -11.54 -3.85
C PRO A 355 -1.57 -11.04 -4.94
N TRP A 356 -2.78 -11.62 -4.98
CA TRP A 356 -3.85 -11.16 -5.87
C TRP A 356 -4.27 -9.70 -5.60
N LEU A 357 -4.15 -9.21 -4.36
CA LEU A 357 -4.40 -7.80 -4.03
C LEU A 357 -3.33 -6.92 -4.68
N TRP A 358 -2.06 -7.35 -4.65
CA TRP A 358 -0.94 -6.61 -5.24
C TRP A 358 -1.07 -6.49 -6.77
N ALA A 359 -1.83 -7.40 -7.40
CA ALA A 359 -2.14 -7.35 -8.82
C ALA A 359 -3.12 -6.23 -9.20
N LEU A 360 -3.96 -5.76 -8.26
CA LEU A 360 -5.07 -4.83 -8.57
C LEU A 360 -4.63 -3.50 -9.18
N PRO A 361 -3.59 -2.79 -8.69
CA PRO A 361 -3.13 -1.56 -9.34
C PRO A 361 -2.72 -1.78 -10.80
N PHE A 362 -2.07 -2.91 -11.09
CA PHE A 362 -1.68 -3.27 -12.46
C PHE A 362 -2.91 -3.62 -13.30
N LEU A 363 -3.85 -4.39 -12.74
CA LEU A 363 -5.12 -4.70 -13.39
C LEU A 363 -5.90 -3.44 -13.78
N PHE A 364 -6.05 -2.49 -12.86
CA PHE A 364 -6.75 -1.22 -13.14
C PHE A 364 -5.99 -0.37 -14.15
N THR A 365 -4.66 -0.35 -14.08
CA THR A 365 -3.83 0.34 -15.08
C THR A 365 -4.07 -0.27 -16.47
N PHE A 366 -4.07 -1.60 -16.60
CA PHE A 366 -4.35 -2.30 -17.86
C PHE A 366 -5.76 -2.00 -18.40
N ILE A 367 -6.80 -2.19 -17.58
CA ILE A 367 -8.19 -1.91 -17.98
C ILE A 367 -8.30 -0.46 -18.47
N SER A 368 -7.74 0.48 -17.71
CA SER A 368 -7.81 1.90 -18.06
C SER A 368 -7.11 2.25 -19.37
N GLY A 369 -5.98 1.61 -19.67
CA GLY A 369 -5.22 1.87 -20.89
C GLY A 369 -5.94 1.37 -22.14
N VAL A 370 -6.52 0.17 -22.08
CA VAL A 370 -7.33 -0.37 -23.19
C VAL A 370 -8.59 0.48 -23.42
N PHE A 371 -9.26 0.90 -22.35
CA PHE A 371 -10.42 1.80 -22.47
C PHE A 371 -10.03 3.18 -23.00
N ALA A 372 -8.86 3.71 -22.63
CA ALA A 372 -8.36 4.96 -23.19
C ALA A 372 -8.14 4.87 -24.71
N ASP A 373 -7.56 3.77 -25.19
CA ASP A 373 -7.41 3.54 -26.63
C ASP A 373 -8.77 3.45 -27.34
N ALA A 374 -9.76 2.80 -26.72
CA ALA A 374 -11.11 2.68 -27.25
C ALA A 374 -11.84 4.03 -27.29
N LEU A 375 -11.58 4.92 -26.31
CA LEU A 375 -12.13 6.28 -26.24
C LEU A 375 -11.64 7.19 -27.36
N GLU A 376 -10.54 6.85 -28.02
CA GLU A 376 -10.04 7.58 -29.18
C GLU A 376 -10.67 7.11 -30.51
N THR A 377 -11.50 6.07 -30.49
CA THR A 377 -12.22 5.60 -31.69
C THR A 377 -13.45 6.45 -32.02
N ARG A 378 -14.05 6.23 -33.20
CA ARG A 378 -15.31 6.88 -33.60
C ARG A 378 -16.45 6.63 -32.59
N SER A 379 -16.40 5.52 -31.87
CA SER A 379 -17.38 5.13 -30.84
C SER A 379 -17.11 5.74 -29.45
N ARG A 380 -16.38 6.86 -29.37
CA ARG A 380 -16.02 7.53 -28.12
C ARG A 380 -17.18 7.72 -27.14
N LYS A 381 -18.35 8.17 -27.61
CA LYS A 381 -19.52 8.43 -26.73
C LYS A 381 -19.99 7.17 -26.02
N LEU A 382 -19.98 6.02 -26.72
CA LEU A 382 -20.34 4.72 -26.17
C LEU A 382 -19.34 4.31 -25.08
N TYR A 383 -18.04 4.41 -25.35
CA TYR A 383 -17.01 4.04 -24.36
C TYR A 383 -16.96 4.99 -23.16
N LEU A 384 -17.32 6.27 -23.33
CA LEU A 384 -17.49 7.20 -22.21
C LEU A 384 -18.66 6.77 -21.32
N ALA A 385 -19.81 6.46 -21.92
CA ALA A 385 -20.97 5.97 -21.20
C ALA A 385 -20.68 4.65 -20.48
N LEU A 386 -19.98 3.72 -21.15
CA LEU A 386 -19.56 2.45 -20.57
C LEU A 386 -18.59 2.64 -19.40
N SER A 387 -17.60 3.52 -19.53
CA SER A 387 -16.66 3.84 -18.44
C SER A 387 -17.38 4.44 -17.24
N ALA A 388 -18.33 5.36 -17.48
CA ALA A 388 -19.15 5.94 -16.42
C ALA A 388 -20.04 4.89 -15.75
N ALA A 389 -20.69 4.02 -16.52
CA ALA A 389 -21.52 2.94 -16.00
C ALA A 389 -20.72 1.94 -15.15
N ILE A 390 -19.52 1.57 -15.58
CA ILE A 390 -18.61 0.70 -14.82
C ILE A 390 -18.22 1.37 -13.49
N LEU A 391 -17.86 2.66 -13.50
CA LEU A 391 -17.51 3.38 -12.28
C LEU A 391 -18.69 3.53 -11.32
N LEU A 392 -19.89 3.80 -11.83
CA LEU A 392 -21.11 3.87 -11.02
C LEU A 392 -21.46 2.51 -10.42
N ALA A 393 -21.38 1.44 -11.20
CA ALA A 393 -21.58 0.08 -10.72
C ALA A 393 -20.56 -0.27 -9.64
N GLN A 394 -19.27 0.01 -9.89
CA GLN A 394 -18.20 -0.23 -8.93
C GLN A 394 -18.40 0.56 -7.62
N ALA A 395 -18.77 1.84 -7.70
CA ALA A 395 -19.09 2.67 -6.53
C ALA A 395 -20.30 2.13 -5.75
N THR A 396 -21.33 1.64 -6.45
CA THR A 396 -22.53 1.04 -5.83
C THR A 396 -22.19 -0.25 -5.09
N PHE A 397 -21.48 -1.17 -5.73
CA PHE A 397 -21.03 -2.42 -5.11
C PHE A 397 -20.07 -2.16 -3.94
N CYS A 398 -19.18 -1.17 -4.06
CA CYS A 398 -18.36 -0.71 -2.95
C CYS A 398 -19.21 -0.24 -1.78
N PHE A 399 -20.16 0.66 -2.01
CA PHE A 399 -21.04 1.16 -0.96
C PHE A 399 -21.82 0.04 -0.26
N LEU A 400 -22.36 -0.92 -1.02
CA LEU A 400 -23.06 -2.09 -0.47
C LEU A 400 -22.13 -2.97 0.38
N ALA A 401 -20.91 -3.22 -0.09
CA ALA A 401 -19.91 -3.98 0.66
C ALA A 401 -19.52 -3.27 1.96
N LEU A 402 -19.29 -1.95 1.92
CA LEU A 402 -18.93 -1.15 3.10
C LEU A 402 -20.03 -1.17 4.15
N ARG A 403 -21.30 -1.10 3.74
CA ARG A 403 -22.44 -1.23 4.66
C ARG A 403 -22.43 -2.58 5.37
N GLY A 404 -22.16 -3.67 4.64
CA GLY A 404 -22.01 -5.00 5.22
C GLY A 404 -20.85 -5.12 6.23
N MET A 405 -19.77 -4.35 6.06
CA MET A 405 -18.64 -4.33 7.01
C MET A 405 -18.94 -3.56 8.30
N THR A 406 -19.85 -2.58 8.26
CA THR A 406 -20.17 -1.72 9.40
C THR A 406 -21.36 -2.20 10.22
N ASP A 407 -22.21 -3.08 9.67
CA ASP A 407 -23.43 -3.54 10.32
C ASP A 407 -23.16 -4.82 11.15
N PRO A 408 -23.22 -4.78 12.50
CA PRO A 408 -22.91 -5.92 13.37
C PRO A 408 -23.92 -7.08 13.27
N VAL A 409 -25.07 -6.86 12.63
CA VAL A 409 -26.12 -7.87 12.45
C VAL A 409 -25.83 -8.78 11.24
N ILE A 410 -25.05 -8.31 10.26
CA ILE A 410 -24.80 -9.04 9.00
C ILE A 410 -23.52 -9.90 9.09
N THR A 411 -22.57 -9.55 9.95
CA THR A 411 -21.29 -10.28 10.15
C THR A 411 -21.45 -11.71 10.65
N LEU A 412 -22.62 -12.11 11.15
CA LEU A 412 -22.92 -13.52 11.49
C LEU A 412 -23.20 -14.42 10.26
N SER A 413 -23.24 -13.87 9.04
CA SER A 413 -23.69 -14.59 7.84
C SER A 413 -22.67 -14.70 6.70
N LEU A 414 -21.46 -14.16 6.84
CA LEU A 414 -20.41 -14.27 5.82
C LEU A 414 -19.38 -15.33 6.24
N PRO A 415 -19.18 -16.41 5.48
CA PRO A 415 -18.16 -17.40 5.78
C PRO A 415 -16.76 -16.79 5.56
N SER A 416 -15.90 -17.05 6.54
CA SER A 416 -14.47 -16.69 6.63
C SER A 416 -13.64 -17.13 5.43
#